data_AF-A0A7W1BSW0-F1
#
_entry.id   AF-A0A7W1BSW0-F1
#
_cell.length_a   1.000
_cell.length_b   1.000
_cell.length_c   1.000
_cell.angle_alpha   90.00
_cell.angle_beta   90.00
_cell.angle_gamma   90.00
#
_symmetry.space_group_name_H-M   'P 1'
#
loop_
_entity.id
_entity.type
_entity.pdbx_description
1 polymer ?
#
loop_
_entity_poly.entity_id
_entity_poly.type
_entity_poly.pdbx_seq_one_letter_code
_entity_poly.pdbx_strand_id
1 'polypeptide(L)'
;MISTAVIVGLATLSVGLVLAHLLRLLPTVRLQLVGLAFLAVLLPLGAVLVSGWVMFHMGDDVKILAVTAASALTAVVAALVVARSIADAVDRVRAASTELSRGSLDARAPTGGPVEVADLARSFNEMGENLQRLFDSRRELVAWASHDLRTPLANMQAMLEALEDGLAEPEEYVPALREQVGVLSQLVDDLFELARIDADALTLELRQLPVAPVVSSSLRGVEAEARLRHVQLASE
;
A
#
# COMPACT_ATOMS: atom_id res chain seq x y z
N MET A 1 -41.29 42.02 -20.45
CA MET A 1 -40.37 41.47 -21.47
C MET A 1 -39.06 40.95 -20.87
N ILE A 2 -38.40 41.67 -19.94
CA ILE A 2 -37.19 41.20 -19.22
C ILE A 2 -37.50 40.08 -18.20
N SER A 3 -38.68 40.12 -17.56
CA SER A 3 -39.06 39.18 -16.50
C SER A 3 -39.05 37.70 -16.93
N THR A 4 -39.54 37.35 -18.13
CA THR A 4 -39.59 35.94 -18.57
C THR A 4 -38.21 35.36 -18.87
N ALA A 5 -37.30 36.16 -19.46
CA ALA A 5 -35.93 35.73 -19.72
C ALA A 5 -35.13 35.52 -18.42
N VAL A 6 -35.34 36.40 -17.44
CA VAL A 6 -34.75 36.27 -16.10
C VAL A 6 -35.26 35.01 -15.40
N ILE A 7 -36.56 34.72 -15.49
CA ILE A 7 -37.16 33.50 -14.91
C ILE A 7 -36.57 32.24 -15.56
N VAL A 8 -36.46 32.18 -16.89
CA VAL A 8 -35.90 31.02 -17.60
C VAL A 8 -34.41 30.85 -17.28
N GLY A 9 -33.64 31.94 -17.20
CA GLY A 9 -32.23 31.90 -16.81
C GLY A 9 -32.04 31.38 -15.39
N LEU A 10 -32.81 31.88 -14.42
CA LEU A 10 -32.78 31.41 -13.02
C LEU A 10 -33.20 29.94 -12.90
N ALA A 11 -34.23 29.51 -13.63
CA ALA A 11 -34.67 28.12 -13.64
C ALA A 11 -33.59 27.19 -14.22
N THR A 12 -32.96 27.59 -15.33
CA THR A 12 -31.87 26.82 -15.95
C THR A 12 -30.66 26.71 -15.02
N LEU A 13 -30.32 27.81 -14.34
CA LEU A 13 -29.24 27.85 -13.37
C LEU A 13 -29.49 26.93 -12.18
N SER A 14 -30.68 27.03 -11.57
CA SER A 14 -31.05 26.19 -10.42
C SER A 14 -31.12 24.71 -10.79
N VAL A 15 -31.73 24.35 -11.93
CA VAL A 15 -31.77 22.96 -12.42
C VAL A 15 -30.37 22.43 -12.68
N GLY A 16 -29.52 23.18 -13.38
CA GLY A 16 -28.16 22.71 -13.69
C GLY A 16 -27.28 22.59 -12.44
N LEU A 17 -27.46 23.46 -11.44
CA LEU A 17 -26.73 23.37 -10.17
C LEU A 17 -27.16 22.16 -9.34
N VAL A 18 -28.47 21.87 -9.29
CA VAL A 18 -29.01 20.66 -8.65
C VAL A 18 -28.51 19.41 -9.35
N LEU A 19 -28.56 19.37 -10.69
CA LEU A 19 -28.08 18.23 -11.46
C LEU A 19 -26.57 18.02 -11.26
N ALA A 20 -25.78 19.10 -11.27
CA ALA A 20 -24.35 19.05 -10.95
C ALA A 20 -24.06 18.48 -9.56
N HIS A 21 -24.88 18.84 -8.58
CA HIS A 21 -24.72 18.32 -7.23
C HIS A 21 -25.10 16.83 -7.15
N LEU A 22 -26.14 16.41 -7.86
CA LEU A 22 -26.54 15.01 -8.03
C LEU A 22 -25.46 14.19 -8.74
N LEU A 23 -24.76 14.76 -9.73
CA LEU A 23 -23.66 14.08 -10.42
C LEU A 23 -22.58 13.63 -9.44
N ARG A 24 -22.29 14.39 -8.38
CA ARG A 24 -21.32 13.99 -7.34
C ARG A 24 -21.73 12.75 -6.55
N LEU A 25 -23.02 12.40 -6.53
CA LEU A 25 -23.52 11.18 -5.88
C LEU A 25 -23.33 9.94 -6.75
N LEU A 26 -22.90 10.10 -8.01
CA LEU A 26 -22.62 8.96 -8.87
C LEU A 26 -21.38 8.20 -8.38
N PRO A 27 -21.42 6.86 -8.41
CA PRO A 27 -20.41 6.04 -7.77
C PRO A 27 -19.05 6.07 -8.48
N THR A 28 -19.02 6.29 -9.79
CA THR A 28 -17.79 6.20 -10.59
C THR A 28 -17.39 7.55 -11.18
N VAL A 29 -16.10 7.84 -11.27
CA VAL A 29 -15.57 9.05 -11.94
C VAL A 29 -16.05 9.15 -13.39
N ARG A 30 -16.09 8.01 -14.09
CA ARG A 30 -16.56 7.97 -15.50
C ARG A 30 -17.98 8.47 -15.65
N LEU A 31 -18.91 8.01 -14.80
CA LEU A 31 -20.30 8.47 -14.82
C LEU A 31 -20.42 9.95 -14.45
N GLN A 32 -19.59 10.45 -13.51
CA GLN A 32 -19.54 11.88 -13.19
C GLN A 32 -19.14 12.72 -14.40
N LEU A 33 -18.08 12.31 -15.12
CA LEU A 33 -17.60 13.00 -16.32
C LEU A 33 -18.57 12.92 -17.49
N VAL A 34 -19.17 11.75 -17.73
CA VAL A 34 -20.18 11.56 -18.78
C VAL A 34 -21.41 12.42 -18.48
N GLY A 35 -21.92 12.39 -17.25
CA GLY A 35 -23.04 13.22 -16.84
C GLY A 35 -22.74 14.72 -16.91
N LEU A 36 -21.50 15.12 -16.57
CA LEU A 36 -21.05 16.50 -16.74
C LEU A 36 -21.00 16.91 -18.22
N ALA A 37 -20.50 16.03 -19.11
CA ALA A 37 -20.46 16.29 -20.55
C ALA A 37 -21.88 16.44 -21.13
N PHE A 38 -22.81 15.57 -20.74
CA PHE A 38 -24.22 15.71 -21.11
C PHE A 38 -24.83 17.01 -20.58
N LEU A 39 -24.58 17.36 -19.33
CA LEU A 39 -25.07 18.62 -18.75
C LEU A 39 -24.49 19.84 -19.49
N ALA A 40 -23.19 19.82 -19.83
CA ALA A 40 -22.52 20.91 -20.52
C ALA A 40 -23.01 21.13 -21.96
N VAL A 41 -23.55 20.10 -22.62
CA VAL A 41 -24.06 20.19 -23.99
C VAL A 41 -25.58 20.36 -24.03
N LEU A 42 -26.33 19.53 -23.30
CA LEU A 42 -27.79 19.51 -23.35
C LEU A 42 -28.42 20.72 -22.68
N LEU A 43 -27.82 21.24 -21.60
CA LEU A 43 -28.37 22.40 -20.90
C LEU A 43 -28.34 23.66 -21.78
N PRO A 44 -27.20 24.06 -22.41
CA PRO A 44 -27.20 25.17 -23.35
C PRO A 44 -28.04 24.91 -24.60
N LEU A 45 -27.99 23.70 -25.16
CA LEU A 45 -28.77 23.35 -26.34
C LEU A 45 -30.27 23.50 -26.09
N GLY A 46 -30.78 22.94 -24.99
CA GLY A 46 -32.17 23.08 -24.59
C GLY A 46 -32.55 24.54 -24.31
N ALA A 47 -31.66 25.28 -23.65
CA ALA A 47 -31.85 26.70 -23.37
C ALA A 47 -31.97 27.53 -24.67
N VAL A 48 -31.14 27.26 -25.67
CA VAL A 48 -31.19 27.89 -27.00
C VAL A 48 -32.47 27.50 -27.75
N LEU A 49 -32.86 26.21 -27.77
CA LEU A 49 -34.07 25.75 -28.45
C LEU A 49 -35.35 26.38 -27.86
N VAL A 50 -35.46 26.39 -26.53
CA VAL A 50 -36.59 27.02 -25.82
C VAL A 50 -36.60 28.53 -26.09
N SER A 51 -35.45 29.18 -26.01
CA SER A 51 -35.34 30.62 -26.25
C SER A 51 -35.69 30.98 -27.70
N GLY A 52 -35.23 30.21 -28.68
CA GLY A 52 -35.57 30.38 -30.10
C GLY A 52 -37.06 30.17 -30.39
N TRP A 53 -37.70 29.18 -29.74
CA TRP A 53 -39.14 28.96 -29.85
C TRP A 53 -39.95 30.16 -29.32
N VAL A 54 -39.53 30.73 -28.18
CA VAL A 54 -40.12 31.95 -27.60
C VAL A 54 -39.88 33.17 -28.49
N MET A 55 -38.70 33.29 -29.11
CA MET A 55 -38.35 34.42 -29.99
C MET A 55 -39.19 34.48 -31.27
N PHE A 56 -39.55 33.33 -31.85
CA PHE A 56 -40.45 33.27 -33.02
C PHE A 56 -41.81 33.94 -32.75
N HIS A 57 -42.20 34.07 -31.47
CA HIS A 57 -43.40 34.79 -31.04
C HIS A 57 -43.14 36.25 -30.59
N MET A 58 -41.90 36.64 -30.29
CA MET A 58 -41.53 37.96 -29.74
C MET A 58 -40.09 38.33 -30.15
N GLY A 59 -39.90 39.32 -31.02
CA GLY A 59 -38.62 39.71 -31.63
C GLY A 59 -37.56 40.34 -30.71
N ASP A 60 -37.18 39.65 -29.64
CA ASP A 60 -36.18 40.09 -28.64
C ASP A 60 -34.94 39.18 -28.62
N ASP A 61 -33.89 39.51 -29.39
CA ASP A 61 -32.64 38.72 -29.49
C ASP A 61 -31.83 38.64 -28.17
N VAL A 62 -31.99 39.63 -27.28
CA VAL A 62 -31.27 39.73 -26.00
C VAL A 62 -31.55 38.55 -25.06
N LYS A 63 -32.72 37.91 -25.21
CA LYS A 63 -33.12 36.78 -24.35
C LYS A 63 -32.27 35.52 -24.62
N ILE A 64 -31.92 35.26 -25.88
CA ILE A 64 -31.09 34.11 -26.26
C ILE A 64 -29.71 34.25 -25.65
N LEU A 65 -29.10 35.43 -25.75
CA LEU A 65 -27.78 35.71 -25.19
C LEU A 65 -27.77 35.54 -23.67
N ALA A 66 -28.77 36.09 -22.95
CA ALA A 66 -28.85 35.97 -21.50
C ALA A 66 -29.02 34.53 -21.02
N VAL A 67 -29.91 33.77 -21.67
CA VAL A 67 -30.21 32.38 -21.32
C VAL A 67 -29.03 31.45 -21.67
N THR A 68 -28.40 31.66 -22.83
CA THR A 68 -27.20 30.91 -23.23
C THR A 68 -26.05 31.19 -22.27
N ALA A 69 -25.80 32.45 -21.92
CA ALA A 69 -24.76 32.82 -20.96
C ALA A 69 -25.00 32.20 -19.56
N ALA A 70 -26.25 32.20 -19.08
CA ALA A 70 -26.61 31.58 -17.80
C ALA A 70 -26.39 30.05 -17.83
N SER A 71 -26.78 29.37 -18.91
CA SER A 71 -26.57 27.92 -19.06
C SER A 71 -25.07 27.56 -19.13
N ALA A 72 -24.27 28.36 -19.85
CA ALA A 72 -22.83 28.18 -19.95
C ALA A 72 -22.15 28.37 -18.58
N LEU A 73 -22.53 29.41 -17.83
CA LEU A 73 -22.03 29.64 -16.48
C LEU A 73 -22.34 28.45 -15.55
N THR A 74 -23.54 27.91 -15.66
CA THR A 74 -23.97 26.75 -14.86
C THR A 74 -23.14 25.51 -15.17
N ALA A 75 -22.87 25.25 -16.45
CA ALA A 75 -22.00 24.15 -16.87
C ALA A 75 -20.56 24.31 -16.33
N VAL A 76 -20.01 25.53 -16.33
CA VAL A 76 -18.69 25.82 -15.74
C VAL A 76 -18.70 25.57 -14.23
N VAL A 77 -19.71 26.05 -13.51
CA VAL A 77 -19.83 25.81 -12.06
C VAL A 77 -19.93 24.31 -11.76
N ALA A 78 -20.73 23.57 -12.54
CA ALA A 78 -20.87 22.13 -12.43
C ALA A 78 -19.52 21.41 -12.63
N ALA A 79 -18.77 21.82 -13.65
CA ALA A 79 -17.46 21.25 -13.94
C ALA A 79 -16.47 21.47 -12.80
N LEU A 80 -16.39 22.69 -12.25
CA LEU A 80 -15.53 23.01 -11.11
C LEU A 80 -15.92 22.22 -9.86
N VAL A 81 -17.23 22.00 -9.66
CA VAL A 81 -17.80 21.22 -8.56
C VAL A 81 -17.35 19.76 -8.64
N VAL A 82 -17.51 19.11 -9.80
CA VAL A 82 -17.07 17.72 -10.01
C VAL A 82 -15.54 17.60 -9.96
N ALA A 83 -14.83 18.53 -10.60
CA ALA A 83 -13.37 18.55 -10.61
C ALA A 83 -12.77 18.64 -9.20
N ARG A 84 -13.30 19.54 -8.35
CA ARG A 84 -12.88 19.65 -6.95
C ARG A 84 -13.09 18.35 -6.16
N SER A 85 -14.25 17.70 -6.30
CA SER A 85 -14.50 16.45 -5.55
C SER A 85 -13.55 15.32 -5.92
N ILE A 86 -13.14 15.24 -7.20
CA ILE A 86 -12.17 14.25 -7.65
C ILE A 86 -10.76 14.63 -7.18
N ALA A 87 -10.38 15.90 -7.31
CA ALA A 87 -9.07 16.41 -6.85
C ALA A 87 -8.88 16.19 -5.34
N ASP A 88 -9.88 16.55 -4.53
CA ASP A 88 -9.85 16.35 -3.07
C ASP A 88 -9.70 14.86 -2.72
N ALA A 89 -10.34 13.96 -3.49
CA ALA A 89 -10.22 12.51 -3.26
C ALA A 89 -8.82 11.99 -3.58
N VAL A 90 -8.21 12.44 -4.68
CA VAL A 90 -6.84 12.10 -5.05
C VAL A 90 -5.83 12.68 -4.06
N ASP A 91 -6.03 13.93 -3.63
CA ASP A 91 -5.14 14.60 -2.67
C ASP A 91 -5.12 13.90 -1.30
N ARG A 92 -6.22 13.27 -0.88
CA ARG A 92 -6.22 12.43 0.34
C ARG A 92 -5.31 11.22 0.22
N VAL A 93 -5.31 10.52 -0.92
CA VAL A 93 -4.40 9.40 -1.18
C VAL A 93 -2.95 9.90 -1.26
N ARG A 94 -2.73 11.04 -1.92
CA ARG A 94 -1.42 11.70 -1.99
C ARG A 94 -0.88 12.08 -0.61
N ALA A 95 -1.73 12.62 0.26
CA ALA A 95 -1.36 12.98 1.62
C ALA A 95 -0.89 11.75 2.41
N ALA A 96 -1.68 10.66 2.39
CA ALA A 96 -1.31 9.40 3.02
C ALA A 96 0.00 8.81 2.44
N SER A 97 0.18 8.87 1.12
CA SER A 97 1.44 8.47 0.47
C SER A 97 2.63 9.32 0.92
N THR A 98 2.42 10.62 1.16
CA THR A 98 3.47 11.50 1.65
C THR A 98 3.82 11.19 3.10
N GLU A 99 2.83 10.91 3.95
CA GLU A 99 3.06 10.46 5.33
C GLU A 99 3.82 9.13 5.38
N LEU A 100 3.43 8.16 4.56
CA LEU A 100 4.14 6.89 4.41
C LEU A 100 5.59 7.10 3.96
N SER A 101 5.83 7.99 2.99
CA SER A 101 7.19 8.32 2.52
C SER A 101 8.08 8.99 3.58
N ARG A 102 7.46 9.60 4.60
CA ARG A 102 8.15 10.20 5.75
C ARG A 102 8.39 9.20 6.88
N GLY A 103 7.95 7.94 6.72
CA GLY A 103 8.19 6.85 7.67
C GLY A 103 7.00 6.49 8.55
N SER A 104 5.83 7.11 8.38
CA SER A 104 4.60 6.69 9.08
C SER A 104 4.00 5.46 8.39
N LEU A 105 4.42 4.27 8.83
CA LEU A 105 3.98 2.98 8.28
C LEU A 105 2.49 2.68 8.57
N ASP A 106 1.90 3.39 9.53
CA ASP A 106 0.49 3.34 9.92
C ASP A 106 -0.41 4.26 9.07
N ALA A 107 0.16 5.11 8.21
CA ALA A 107 -0.63 6.02 7.37
C ALA A 107 -1.57 5.23 6.44
N ARG A 108 -2.84 5.63 6.36
CA ARG A 108 -3.86 4.98 5.51
C ARG A 108 -4.66 6.01 4.74
N ALA A 109 -4.92 5.72 3.48
CA ALA A 109 -5.78 6.53 2.64
C ALA A 109 -7.26 6.18 2.92
N PRO A 110 -8.15 7.18 3.05
CA PRO A 110 -9.57 6.94 3.22
C PRO A 110 -10.18 6.37 1.92
N THR A 111 -10.93 5.27 2.04
CA THR A 111 -11.55 4.54 0.92
C THR A 111 -12.90 5.12 0.48
N GLY A 112 -13.16 6.40 0.76
CA GLY A 112 -14.42 7.08 0.45
C GLY A 112 -14.30 7.95 -0.80
N GLY A 113 -15.39 8.00 -1.59
CA GLY A 113 -15.48 8.79 -2.81
C GLY A 113 -15.80 7.93 -4.03
N PRO A 114 -15.44 8.39 -5.24
CA PRO A 114 -15.62 7.61 -6.45
C PRO A 114 -14.89 6.26 -6.37
N VAL A 115 -15.52 5.19 -6.88
CA VAL A 115 -15.06 3.80 -6.80
C VAL A 115 -13.62 3.65 -7.29
N GLU A 116 -13.26 4.29 -8.41
CA GLU A 116 -11.91 4.18 -8.97
C GLU A 116 -10.83 4.77 -8.03
N VAL A 117 -11.15 5.84 -7.31
CA VAL A 117 -10.23 6.43 -6.31
C VAL A 117 -10.23 5.59 -5.04
N ALA A 118 -11.37 5.03 -4.64
CA ALA A 118 -11.47 4.14 -3.49
C ALA A 118 -10.69 2.83 -3.70
N ASP A 119 -10.68 2.27 -4.91
CA ASP A 119 -9.90 1.08 -5.26
C ASP A 119 -8.39 1.37 -5.27
N LEU A 120 -7.99 2.57 -5.73
CA LEU A 120 -6.61 3.04 -5.59
C LEU A 120 -6.21 3.18 -4.12
N ALA A 121 -7.08 3.75 -3.28
CA ALA A 121 -6.85 3.87 -1.84
C ALA A 121 -6.73 2.50 -1.17
N ARG A 122 -7.54 1.50 -1.57
CA ARG A 122 -7.45 0.12 -1.06
C ARG A 122 -6.11 -0.52 -1.43
N SER A 123 -5.71 -0.42 -2.70
CA SER A 123 -4.42 -0.93 -3.18
C SER A 123 -3.23 -0.28 -2.46
N PHE A 124 -3.31 1.03 -2.21
CA PHE A 124 -2.32 1.76 -1.41
C PHE A 124 -2.27 1.25 0.04
N ASN A 125 -3.42 1.01 0.68
CA ASN A 125 -3.47 0.50 2.04
C ASN A 125 -2.92 -0.93 2.15
N GLU A 126 -3.22 -1.80 1.19
CA GLU A 126 -2.62 -3.16 1.11
C GLU A 126 -1.10 -3.10 0.99
N MET A 127 -0.57 -2.20 0.15
CA MET A 127 0.86 -1.95 0.06
C MET A 127 1.44 -1.46 1.40
N GLY A 128 0.75 -0.53 2.09
CA GLY A 128 1.15 -0.03 3.39
C GLY A 128 1.21 -1.13 4.46
N GLU A 129 0.22 -2.03 4.49
CA GLU A 129 0.20 -3.20 5.38
C GLU A 129 1.34 -4.17 5.09
N ASN A 130 1.63 -4.43 3.81
CA ASN A 130 2.76 -5.28 3.42
C ASN A 130 4.09 -4.70 3.88
N LEU A 131 4.29 -3.39 3.68
CA LEU A 131 5.49 -2.69 4.14
C LEU A 131 5.61 -2.75 5.66
N GLN A 132 4.53 -2.48 6.39
CA GLN A 132 4.53 -2.54 7.84
C GLN A 132 4.93 -3.94 8.34
N ARG A 133 4.34 -5.00 7.79
CA ARG A 133 4.71 -6.39 8.13
C ARG A 133 6.18 -6.70 7.85
N LEU A 134 6.73 -6.22 6.74
CA LEU A 134 8.14 -6.42 6.40
C LEU A 134 9.05 -5.70 7.39
N PHE A 135 8.73 -4.46 7.77
CA PHE A 135 9.51 -3.72 8.77
C PHE A 135 9.42 -4.35 10.16
N ASP A 136 8.24 -4.80 10.58
CA ASP A 136 8.06 -5.48 11.86
C ASP A 136 8.84 -6.80 11.92
N SER A 137 8.77 -7.61 10.85
CA SER A 137 9.52 -8.87 10.74
C SER A 137 11.03 -8.62 10.79
N ARG A 138 11.52 -7.60 10.07
CA ARG A 138 12.94 -7.22 10.10
C ARG A 138 13.37 -6.79 11.51
N ARG A 139 12.54 -6.02 12.22
CA ARG A 139 12.83 -5.56 13.57
C ARG A 139 12.89 -6.73 14.56
N GLU A 140 11.96 -7.67 14.44
CA GLU A 140 11.94 -8.90 15.23
C GLU A 140 13.19 -9.74 14.97
N LEU A 141 13.56 -9.96 13.71
CA LEU A 141 14.78 -10.69 13.34
C LEU A 141 16.04 -10.06 13.96
N VAL A 142 16.17 -8.73 13.87
CA VAL A 142 17.31 -8.01 14.47
C VAL A 142 17.33 -8.17 16.00
N ALA A 143 16.16 -8.14 16.64
CA ALA A 143 16.06 -8.32 18.08
C ALA A 143 16.47 -9.75 18.50
N TRP A 144 15.98 -10.76 17.79
CA TRP A 144 16.34 -12.17 18.00
C TRP A 144 17.83 -12.41 17.78
N ALA A 145 18.37 -11.97 16.63
CA ALA A 145 19.80 -12.09 16.34
C ALA A 145 20.65 -11.41 17.43
N SER A 146 20.27 -10.21 17.88
CA SER A 146 21.00 -9.51 18.94
C SER A 146 20.97 -10.26 20.28
N HIS A 147 19.85 -10.91 20.61
CA HIS A 147 19.71 -11.71 21.81
C HIS A 147 20.58 -12.98 21.75
N ASP A 148 20.48 -13.72 20.65
CA ASP A 148 21.14 -15.00 20.49
C ASP A 148 22.65 -14.88 20.33
N LEU A 149 23.14 -13.75 19.79
CA LEU A 149 24.57 -13.42 19.75
C LEU A 149 25.11 -12.94 21.13
N ARG A 150 24.27 -12.30 21.95
CA ARG A 150 24.70 -11.76 23.26
C ARG A 150 25.05 -12.87 24.24
N THR A 151 24.27 -13.95 24.26
CA THR A 151 24.48 -15.08 25.18
C THR A 151 25.87 -15.74 25.05
N PRO A 152 26.31 -16.22 23.87
CA PRO A 152 27.63 -16.80 23.71
C PRO A 152 28.73 -15.77 23.95
N LEU A 153 28.51 -14.50 23.57
CA LEU A 153 29.47 -13.42 23.83
C LEU A 153 29.69 -13.18 25.33
N ALA A 154 28.62 -13.13 26.12
CA ALA A 154 28.69 -12.96 27.57
C ALA A 154 29.37 -14.17 28.24
N ASN A 155 29.09 -15.38 27.77
CA ASN A 155 29.77 -16.59 28.26
C ASN A 155 31.27 -16.55 27.97
N MET A 156 31.66 -16.14 26.77
CA MET A 156 33.09 -15.97 26.42
C MET A 156 33.76 -14.91 27.28
N GLN A 157 33.08 -13.78 27.55
CA GLN A 157 33.61 -12.74 28.44
C GLN A 157 33.82 -13.28 29.86
N ALA A 158 32.84 -13.96 30.44
CA ALA A 158 32.97 -14.54 31.78
C ALA A 158 34.12 -15.58 31.87
N MET A 159 34.30 -16.41 30.84
CA MET A 159 35.40 -17.37 30.78
C MET A 159 36.77 -16.66 30.66
N LEU A 160 36.85 -15.59 29.88
CA LEU A 160 38.08 -14.79 29.75
C LEU A 160 38.41 -14.07 31.07
N GLU A 161 37.43 -13.45 31.73
CA GLU A 161 37.60 -12.81 33.04
C GLU A 161 38.10 -13.82 34.10
N ALA A 162 37.53 -15.02 34.13
CA ALA A 162 37.98 -16.07 35.07
C ALA A 162 39.42 -16.54 34.80
N LEU A 163 39.87 -16.56 33.54
CA LEU A 163 41.27 -16.84 33.20
C LEU A 163 42.19 -15.70 33.62
N GLU A 164 41.77 -14.44 33.44
CA GLU A 164 42.53 -13.25 33.85
C GLU A 164 42.69 -13.14 35.37
N ASP A 165 41.65 -13.49 36.12
CA ASP A 165 41.65 -13.50 37.59
C ASP A 165 42.36 -14.73 38.20
N GLY A 166 42.83 -15.67 37.36
CA GLY A 166 43.47 -16.92 37.80
C GLY A 166 42.52 -17.88 38.52
N LEU A 167 41.21 -17.75 38.28
CA LEU A 167 40.16 -18.60 38.85
C LEU A 167 39.94 -19.90 38.07
N ALA A 168 40.54 -20.03 36.88
CA ALA A 168 40.50 -21.23 36.05
C ALA A 168 41.81 -21.39 35.26
N GLU A 169 42.09 -22.63 34.86
CA GLU A 169 43.24 -22.96 34.02
C GLU A 169 42.87 -22.87 32.52
N PRO A 170 43.78 -22.43 31.64
CA PRO A 170 43.53 -22.33 30.19
C PRO A 170 43.04 -23.64 29.57
N GLU A 171 43.53 -24.79 30.06
CA GLU A 171 43.17 -26.12 29.56
C GLU A 171 41.68 -26.45 29.76
N GLU A 172 41.03 -25.81 30.75
CA GLU A 172 39.62 -25.99 31.08
C GLU A 172 38.72 -25.13 30.18
N TYR A 173 39.05 -23.85 29.98
CA TYR A 173 38.17 -22.90 29.28
C TYR A 173 38.52 -22.64 27.81
N VAL A 174 39.74 -22.90 27.34
CA VAL A 174 40.08 -22.76 25.91
C VAL A 174 39.22 -23.65 25.00
N PRO A 175 38.92 -24.93 25.34
CA PRO A 175 37.99 -25.75 24.56
C PRO A 175 36.58 -25.16 24.50
N ALA A 176 36.06 -24.69 25.65
CA ALA A 176 34.72 -24.09 25.73
C ALA A 176 34.63 -22.76 24.97
N LEU A 177 35.67 -21.91 25.03
CA LEU A 177 35.78 -20.70 24.21
C LEU A 177 35.73 -21.04 22.71
N ARG A 178 36.45 -22.08 22.27
CA ARG A 178 36.44 -22.53 20.87
C ARG A 178 35.05 -23.00 20.43
N GLU A 179 34.32 -23.69 21.31
CA GLU A 179 32.94 -24.08 21.05
C GLU A 179 32.03 -22.86 20.87
N GLN A 180 32.11 -21.86 21.74
CA GLN A 180 31.32 -20.63 21.62
C GLN A 180 31.63 -19.84 20.34
N VAL A 181 32.90 -19.80 19.90
CA VAL A 181 33.29 -19.22 18.60
C VAL A 181 32.64 -20.00 17.45
N GLY A 182 32.58 -21.33 17.53
CA GLY A 182 31.88 -22.18 16.56
C GLY A 182 30.38 -21.88 16.50
N VAL A 183 29.72 -21.77 17.66
CA VAL A 183 28.29 -21.40 17.76
C VAL A 183 28.02 -20.04 17.13
N LEU A 184 28.83 -19.03 17.45
CA LEU A 184 28.71 -17.70 16.84
C LEU A 184 28.91 -17.71 15.33
N SER A 185 29.87 -18.50 14.83
CA SER A 185 30.12 -18.63 13.40
C SER A 185 28.92 -19.23 12.68
N GLN A 186 28.32 -20.28 13.24
CA GLN A 186 27.11 -20.90 12.70
C GLN A 186 25.93 -19.90 12.69
N LEU A 187 25.69 -19.17 13.78
CA LEU A 187 24.61 -18.17 13.84
C LEU A 187 24.79 -17.04 12.80
N VAL A 188 26.03 -16.63 12.54
CA VAL A 188 26.33 -15.63 11.51
C VAL A 188 26.07 -16.21 10.11
N ASP A 189 26.49 -17.45 9.86
CA ASP A 189 26.24 -18.13 8.58
C ASP A 189 24.73 -18.31 8.33
N ASP A 190 23.96 -18.70 9.34
CA ASP A 190 22.51 -18.84 9.27
C ASP A 190 21.83 -17.49 8.94
N LEU A 191 22.30 -16.40 9.55
CA LEU A 191 21.80 -15.04 9.26
C LEU A 191 22.14 -14.60 7.83
N PHE A 192 23.32 -14.96 7.31
CA PHE A 192 23.70 -14.71 5.92
C PHE A 192 22.84 -15.52 4.94
N GLU A 193 22.55 -16.77 5.26
CA GLU A 193 21.67 -17.61 4.45
C GLU A 193 20.25 -17.04 4.39
N LEU A 194 19.70 -16.62 5.54
CA LEU A 194 18.40 -15.96 5.61
C LEU A 194 18.36 -14.67 4.79
N ALA A 195 19.39 -13.82 4.88
CA ALA A 195 19.47 -12.60 4.10
C ALA A 195 19.53 -12.86 2.57
N ARG A 196 20.14 -13.97 2.14
CA ARG A 196 20.15 -14.38 0.72
C ARG A 196 18.78 -14.87 0.25
N ILE A 197 18.02 -15.54 1.11
CA ILE A 197 16.65 -15.95 0.83
C ILE A 197 15.76 -14.72 0.65
N ASP A 198 15.84 -13.74 1.54
CA ASP A 198 15.05 -12.49 1.48
C ASP A 198 15.38 -11.61 0.27
N ALA A 199 16.62 -11.65 -0.21
CA ALA A 199 17.06 -10.86 -1.37
C ALA A 199 16.61 -11.46 -2.72
N ASP A 200 15.77 -12.50 -2.73
CA ASP A 200 15.42 -13.30 -3.93
C ASP A 200 16.65 -13.81 -4.70
N ALA A 201 17.79 -13.89 -3.99
CA ALA A 201 19.08 -14.28 -4.55
C ALA A 201 19.28 -15.81 -4.52
N LEU A 202 18.30 -16.55 -4.00
CA LEU A 202 18.30 -18.00 -3.96
C LEU A 202 17.67 -18.57 -5.24
N THR A 203 18.50 -18.98 -6.18
CA THR A 203 18.03 -19.70 -7.36
C THR A 203 17.76 -21.17 -6.99
N LEU A 204 16.48 -21.53 -6.91
CA LEU A 204 16.07 -22.91 -6.63
C LEU A 204 16.21 -23.79 -7.88
N GLU A 205 17.18 -24.71 -7.87
CA GLU A 205 17.26 -25.77 -8.87
C GLU A 205 16.34 -26.94 -8.51
N LEU A 206 15.09 -26.89 -8.97
CA LEU A 206 14.15 -27.98 -8.77
C LEU A 206 14.47 -29.14 -9.70
N ARG A 207 14.74 -30.32 -9.12
CA ARG A 207 14.95 -31.58 -9.84
C ARG A 207 14.11 -32.69 -9.22
N GLN A 208 13.65 -33.65 -10.04
CA GLN A 208 13.03 -34.86 -9.51
C GLN A 208 14.12 -35.80 -8.98
N LEU A 209 13.97 -36.23 -7.72
CA LEU A 209 14.93 -37.06 -7.01
C LEU A 209 14.16 -38.15 -6.24
N PRO A 210 14.67 -39.40 -6.16
CA PRO A 210 14.15 -40.36 -5.20
C PRO A 210 14.45 -39.90 -3.77
N VAL A 211 13.43 -39.87 -2.91
CA VAL A 211 13.53 -39.36 -1.53
C VAL A 211 14.34 -40.30 -0.61
N ALA A 212 14.19 -41.62 -0.78
CA ALA A 212 14.84 -42.60 0.09
C ALA A 212 16.38 -42.48 0.15
N PRO A 213 17.11 -42.30 -0.98
CA PRO A 213 18.55 -42.04 -0.96
C PRO A 213 18.95 -40.74 -0.26
N VAL A 214 18.13 -39.69 -0.38
CA VAL A 214 18.38 -38.39 0.29
C VAL A 214 18.28 -38.56 1.80
N VAL A 215 17.18 -39.16 2.27
CA VAL A 215 16.96 -39.45 3.70
C VAL A 215 18.08 -40.35 4.25
N SER A 216 18.43 -41.42 3.53
CA SER A 216 19.53 -42.31 3.93
C SER A 216 20.86 -41.57 4.03
N SER A 217 21.14 -40.63 3.12
CA SER A 217 22.36 -39.83 3.15
C SER A 217 22.39 -38.88 4.33
N SER A 218 21.28 -38.22 4.66
CA SER A 218 21.16 -37.36 5.83
C SER A 218 21.32 -38.14 7.13
N LEU A 219 20.71 -39.34 7.23
CA LEU A 219 20.84 -40.19 8.41
C LEU A 219 22.29 -40.64 8.67
N ARG A 220 23.04 -40.98 7.62
CA ARG A 220 24.48 -41.28 7.75
C ARG A 220 25.28 -40.12 8.33
N GLY A 221 24.92 -38.88 7.99
CA GLY A 221 25.59 -37.68 8.51
C GLY A 221 25.47 -37.52 10.02
N VAL A 222 24.36 -37.98 10.61
CA VAL A 222 24.06 -37.84 12.06
C VAL A 222 24.26 -39.14 12.85
N GLU A 223 24.59 -40.25 12.18
CA GLU A 223 24.69 -41.58 12.79
C GLU A 223 25.77 -41.67 13.89
N ALA A 224 26.89 -40.95 13.71
CA ALA A 224 27.96 -40.90 14.71
C ALA A 224 27.50 -40.23 16.01
N GLU A 225 26.77 -39.13 15.90
CA GLU A 225 26.23 -38.40 17.05
C GLU A 225 25.08 -39.16 17.73
N ALA A 226 24.20 -39.79 16.93
CA ALA A 226 23.14 -40.64 17.45
C ALA A 226 23.70 -41.81 18.29
N ARG A 227 24.81 -42.43 17.84
CA ARG A 227 25.51 -43.46 18.62
C ARG A 227 26.07 -42.93 19.94
N LEU A 228 26.68 -41.74 19.93
CA LEU A 228 27.20 -41.09 21.14
C LEU A 228 26.09 -40.78 22.16
N ARG A 229 24.88 -40.46 21.68
CA ARG A 229 23.72 -40.16 22.51
C ARG A 229 22.80 -41.37 22.77
N HIS A 230 23.20 -42.58 22.37
CA HIS A 230 22.41 -43.81 22.48
C HIS A 230 21.00 -43.74 21.84
N VAL A 231 20.86 -43.00 20.74
CA VAL A 231 19.62 -42.88 19.97
C VAL A 231 19.66 -43.82 18.77
N GLN A 232 18.58 -44.58 18.56
CA GLN A 232 18.39 -45.39 17.35
C GLN A 232 17.73 -44.57 16.24
N LEU A 233 18.32 -44.61 15.05
CA LEU A 233 17.77 -44.02 13.83
C LEU A 233 17.08 -45.13 13.01
N ALA A 234 15.84 -44.88 12.57
CA ALA A 234 15.08 -45.76 11.69
C ALA A 234 14.57 -44.97 10.47
N SER A 235 14.65 -45.57 9.28
CA SER A 235 13.97 -45.09 8.07
C SER A 235 13.14 -46.23 7.50
N GLU A 236 11.84 -46.00 7.30
CA GLU A 236 10.96 -46.88 6.53
C GLU A 236 10.97 -46.51 5.03
#